data_AF-A0A5B8M689-F1
#
_entry.id   AF-A0A5B8M689-F1
#
_cell.length_a   1.000
_cell.length_b   1.000
_cell.length_c   1.000
_cell.angle_alpha   90.00
_cell.angle_beta   90.00
_cell.angle_gamma   90.00
#
_symmetry.space_group_name_H-M   'P 1'
#
loop_
_entity.id
_entity.type
_entity.pdbx_description
1 polymer ?
#
loop_
_entity_poly.entity_id
_entity_poly.type
_entity_poly.pdbx_seq_one_letter_code
_entity_poly.pdbx_strand_id
1 'polypeptide(L)'
;MSTTYLDCKMVQNGHRVTHMDEYTAAAAAELRAAQARAQLSDIALAERAGIPVVTLRRYLKGTRDTPSSALFKIAFALDMTIGELLDEAMKRVKR
;
A
#
# COMPACT_ATOMS: atom_id res chain seq x y z
N MET A 1 26.06 -21.65 -14.67
CA MET A 1 25.07 -22.75 -14.55
C MET A 1 23.94 -22.24 -13.66
N SER A 2 22.82 -21.85 -14.27
CA SER A 2 21.55 -22.60 -14.32
C SER A 2 20.73 -22.39 -13.04
N THR A 3 19.81 -21.42 -13.03
CA THR A 3 18.35 -21.59 -13.27
C THR A 3 17.63 -22.29 -12.13
N THR A 4 16.80 -21.52 -11.42
CA THR A 4 15.43 -21.90 -11.00
C THR A 4 14.68 -20.62 -10.62
N TYR A 5 14.18 -19.95 -11.66
CA TYR A 5 13.13 -18.95 -11.61
C TYR A 5 11.87 -19.68 -12.08
N LEU A 6 11.07 -20.22 -11.16
CA LEU A 6 9.74 -20.77 -11.42
C LEU A 6 9.06 -21.04 -10.08
N ASP A 7 8.36 -20.02 -9.56
CA ASP A 7 6.98 -20.31 -9.18
C ASP A 7 6.06 -19.25 -9.78
N CYS A 8 5.01 -19.78 -10.36
CA CYS A 8 4.15 -19.20 -11.35
C CYS A 8 2.85 -18.83 -10.63
N LYS A 9 2.60 -17.53 -10.44
CA LYS A 9 1.24 -16.96 -10.43
C LYS A 9 1.28 -15.42 -10.36
N MET A 10 0.33 -14.81 -11.06
CA MET A 10 -0.02 -13.38 -11.08
C MET A 10 0.77 -12.50 -12.06
N VAL A 11 0.49 -12.67 -13.37
CA VAL A 11 0.79 -11.66 -14.39
C VAL A 11 -0.15 -10.46 -14.19
N GLN A 12 0.41 -9.30 -13.86
CA GLN A 12 -0.16 -8.01 -14.25
C GLN A 12 0.91 -7.23 -15.05
N ASN A 13 0.63 -7.03 -16.35
CA ASN A 13 1.28 -6.05 -17.23
C ASN A 13 2.82 -6.04 -17.32
N GLY A 14 3.46 -7.16 -17.67
CA GLY A 14 4.81 -7.17 -18.28
C GLY A 14 5.97 -6.67 -17.41
N HIS A 15 5.75 -6.39 -16.12
CA HIS A 15 6.79 -6.06 -15.15
C HIS A 15 7.19 -7.33 -14.39
N ARG A 16 8.50 -7.58 -14.24
CA ARG A 16 8.98 -8.67 -13.37
C ARG A 16 8.70 -8.24 -11.93
N VAL A 17 7.61 -8.77 -11.35
CA VAL A 17 7.24 -8.53 -9.95
C VAL A 17 8.41 -8.96 -9.08
N THR A 18 9.07 -8.00 -8.45
CA THR A 18 10.16 -8.22 -7.49
C THR A 18 9.56 -8.43 -6.09
N HIS A 19 10.31 -9.01 -5.15
CA HIS A 19 9.85 -9.10 -3.74
C HIS A 19 9.44 -7.72 -3.18
N MET A 20 10.07 -6.64 -3.63
CA MET A 20 9.70 -5.28 -3.21
C MET A 20 8.28 -4.89 -3.65
N ASP A 21 7.79 -5.43 -4.76
CA ASP A 21 6.44 -5.17 -5.26
C ASP A 21 5.36 -5.86 -4.40
N GLU A 22 5.69 -7.00 -3.77
CA GLU A 22 4.79 -7.66 -2.83
C GLU A 22 4.61 -6.84 -1.55
N TYR A 23 5.70 -6.23 -1.04
CA TYR A 23 5.64 -5.35 0.12
C TYR A 23 4.88 -4.05 -0.15
N THR A 24 5.08 -3.43 -1.32
CA THR A 24 4.34 -2.21 -1.69
C THR A 24 2.85 -2.50 -1.89
N ALA A 25 2.51 -3.65 -2.50
CA ALA A 25 1.14 -4.11 -2.63
C ALA A 25 0.50 -4.39 -1.26
N ALA A 26 1.24 -5.03 -0.34
CA ALA A 26 0.77 -5.28 1.02
C ALA A 26 0.53 -3.99 1.81
N ALA A 27 1.42 -3.00 1.68
CA ALA A 27 1.25 -1.68 2.31
C ALA A 27 0.01 -0.94 1.76
N ALA A 28 -0.21 -0.96 0.42
CA ALA A 28 -1.40 -0.37 -0.18
C ALA A 28 -2.70 -1.10 0.24
N ALA A 29 -2.63 -2.42 0.38
CA ALA A 29 -3.75 -3.22 0.90
C ALA A 29 -4.05 -2.89 2.36
N GLU A 30 -3.02 -2.69 3.18
CA GLU A 30 -3.20 -2.33 4.58
C GLU A 30 -3.74 -0.91 4.74
N LEU A 31 -3.29 0.05 3.94
CA LEU A 31 -3.88 1.40 3.93
C LEU A 31 -5.38 1.35 3.64
N ARG A 32 -5.81 0.55 2.67
CA ARG A 32 -7.24 0.35 2.37
C ARG A 32 -7.98 -0.31 3.52
N ALA A 33 -7.38 -1.31 4.17
CA ALA A 33 -7.99 -1.97 5.32
C ALA A 33 -8.12 -1.00 6.51
N ALA A 34 -7.09 -0.21 6.79
CA ALA A 34 -7.09 0.81 7.83
C ALA A 34 -8.14 1.90 7.55
N GLN A 35 -8.23 2.39 6.31
CA GLN A 35 -9.28 3.31 5.89
C GLN A 35 -10.68 2.74 6.14
N ALA A 36 -10.90 1.48 5.78
CA ALA A 36 -12.19 0.82 5.99
C ALA A 36 -12.53 0.68 7.49
N ARG A 37 -11.54 0.34 8.33
CA ARG A 37 -11.71 0.29 9.80
C ARG A 37 -12.05 1.67 10.38
N ALA A 38 -11.43 2.73 9.86
CA ALA A 38 -11.70 4.11 10.25
C ALA A 38 -13.02 4.67 9.67
N GLN A 39 -13.69 3.92 8.79
CA GLN A 39 -14.94 4.32 8.11
C GLN A 39 -14.82 5.67 7.36
N LEU A 40 -13.62 5.98 6.84
CA LEU A 40 -13.37 7.22 6.11
C LEU A 40 -13.56 7.02 4.60
N SER A 41 -14.30 7.94 3.96
CA SER A 41 -14.32 8.01 2.50
C SER A 41 -12.96 8.47 1.96
N ASP A 42 -12.67 8.19 0.68
CA ASP A 42 -11.44 8.68 0.03
C ASP A 42 -11.30 10.20 0.14
N ILE A 43 -12.42 10.93 0.06
CA ILE A 43 -12.43 12.39 0.13
C ILE A 43 -12.06 12.84 1.54
N ALA A 44 -12.70 12.27 2.56
CA ALA A 44 -12.43 12.63 3.96
C ALA A 44 -11.00 12.27 4.38
N LEU A 45 -10.49 11.12 3.94
CA LEU A 45 -9.10 10.73 4.21
C LEU A 45 -8.10 11.64 3.50
N ALA A 46 -8.37 12.01 2.24
CA ALA A 46 -7.52 12.91 1.47
C ALA A 46 -7.46 14.31 2.10
N GLU A 47 -8.60 14.83 2.54
CA GLU A 47 -8.69 16.10 3.27
C GLU A 47 -7.89 16.05 4.57
N ARG A 48 -8.10 15.02 5.40
CA ARG A 48 -7.35 14.82 6.65
C ARG A 48 -5.85 14.70 6.42
N ALA A 49 -5.43 13.98 5.37
CA ALA A 49 -4.02 13.79 5.04
C ALA A 49 -3.38 15.02 4.37
N GLY A 50 -4.18 16.00 3.94
CA GLY A 50 -3.70 17.15 3.15
C GLY A 50 -3.11 16.74 1.80
N ILE A 51 -3.73 15.76 1.13
CA ILE A 51 -3.29 15.22 -0.17
C ILE A 51 -4.47 15.31 -1.16
N PRO A 52 -4.25 15.65 -2.45
CA PRO A 52 -5.33 15.60 -3.44
C PRO A 52 -5.99 14.21 -3.54
N VAL A 53 -7.33 14.15 -3.59
CA VAL A 53 -8.11 12.89 -3.63
C VAL A 53 -7.65 11.96 -4.77
N VAL A 54 -7.39 12.53 -5.96
CA VAL A 54 -6.92 11.77 -7.13
C VAL A 54 -5.55 11.13 -6.85
N THR A 55 -4.69 11.81 -6.11
CA THR A 55 -3.37 11.31 -5.72
C THR A 55 -3.50 10.20 -4.68
N LEU A 56 -4.33 10.40 -3.65
CA LEU A 56 -4.63 9.36 -2.65
C LEU A 56 -5.14 8.08 -3.31
N ARG A 57 -6.11 8.18 -4.22
CA ARG A 57 -6.68 7.02 -4.94
C ARG A 57 -5.63 6.23 -5.72
N ARG A 58 -4.64 6.91 -6.32
CA ARG A 58 -3.55 6.23 -7.04
C ARG A 58 -2.64 5.44 -6.11
N TYR A 59 -2.39 5.97 -4.91
CA TYR A 59 -1.63 5.29 -3.86
C TYR A 59 -2.39 4.09 -3.30
N LEU A 60 -3.66 4.27 -2.94
CA LEU A 60 -4.51 3.18 -2.46
C LEU A 60 -4.64 2.07 -3.49
N LYS A 61 -4.79 2.41 -4.77
CA LYS A 61 -4.87 1.44 -5.87
C LYS A 61 -3.51 0.77 -6.17
N GLY A 62 -2.40 1.31 -5.68
CA GLY A 62 -1.05 0.82 -6.01
C GLY A 62 -0.61 1.10 -7.45
N THR A 63 -1.34 1.96 -8.18
CA THR A 63 -0.96 2.37 -9.56
C THR A 63 0.22 3.32 -9.61
N ARG A 64 0.64 3.82 -8.45
CA ARG A 64 1.78 4.70 -8.28
C ARG A 64 2.42 4.36 -6.94
N ASP A 65 3.75 4.30 -6.92
CA ASP A 65 4.51 4.15 -5.67
C ASP A 65 4.14 5.26 -4.70
N THR A 66 3.93 4.87 -3.45
CA THR A 66 3.61 5.82 -2.38
C THR A 66 4.91 6.33 -1.79
N PRO A 67 5.26 7.62 -1.98
CA PRO A 67 6.45 8.17 -1.34
C PRO A 67 6.28 8.13 0.17
N SER A 68 7.37 7.93 0.91
CA SER A 68 7.35 7.82 2.37
C SER A 68 6.62 8.99 3.03
N SER A 69 6.82 10.22 2.56
CA SER A 69 6.14 11.41 3.05
C SER A 69 4.61 11.35 2.94
N ALA A 70 4.07 10.75 1.86
CA ALA A 70 2.63 10.53 1.73
C ALA A 70 2.16 9.39 2.64
N LEU A 71 2.97 8.33 2.78
CA LEU A 71 2.68 7.20 3.68
C LEU A 71 2.49 7.68 5.13
N PHE A 72 3.41 8.52 5.63
CA PHE A 72 3.31 9.13 6.96
C PHE A 72 2.03 9.96 7.11
N LYS A 73 1.73 10.84 6.15
CA LYS A 73 0.52 11.68 6.19
C LYS A 73 -0.76 10.86 6.26
N ILE A 74 -0.85 9.79 5.47
CA ILE A 74 -2.04 8.93 5.43
C ILE A 74 -2.16 8.12 6.72
N ALA A 75 -1.05 7.58 7.24
CA ALA A 75 -1.06 6.85 8.51
C ALA A 75 -1.53 7.75 9.67
N PHE A 76 -0.99 8.97 9.78
CA PHE A 76 -1.43 9.92 10.80
C PHE A 76 -2.89 10.35 10.62
N ALA A 77 -3.36 10.51 9.38
CA ALA A 77 -4.78 10.83 9.11
C ALA A 77 -5.76 9.69 9.49
N LEU A 78 -5.23 8.47 9.62
CA LEU A 78 -5.93 7.27 10.08
C LEU A 78 -5.74 7.01 11.59
N ASP A 79 -5.15 7.96 12.32
CA ASP A 79 -4.85 7.84 13.74
C ASP A 79 -3.93 6.63 14.06
N MET A 80 -3.03 6.29 13.12
CA MET A 80 -2.07 5.21 13.25
C MET A 80 -0.63 5.73 13.13
N THR A 81 0.31 5.05 13.80
CA THR A 81 1.73 5.23 13.51
C THR A 81 2.13 4.50 12.23
N ILE A 82 3.23 4.94 11.62
CA ILE A 82 3.75 4.27 10.43
C ILE A 82 4.21 2.83 10.73
N GLY A 83 4.72 2.59 11.95
CA GLY A 83 5.22 1.29 12.38
C GLY A 83 4.10 0.26 12.43
N GLU A 84 2.98 0.61 13.07
CA GLU A 84 1.78 -0.25 13.14
C GLU A 84 1.25 -0.59 11.74
N LEU A 85 1.19 0.39 10.85
CA LEU A 85 0.73 0.17 9.48
C LEU A 85 1.64 -0.81 8.72
N LEU A 86 2.95 -0.65 8.84
CA LEU A 86 3.91 -1.53 8.17
C LEU A 86 3.95 -2.93 8.80
N ASP A 87 3.82 -3.04 10.12
CA ASP A 87 3.76 -4.32 10.80
C ASP A 87 2.53 -5.13 10.37
N GLU A 88 1.36 -4.50 10.26
CA GLU A 88 0.15 -5.14 9.74
C GLU A 88 0.27 -5.51 8.25
N ALA A 89 0.91 -4.66 7.44
CA ALA A 89 1.21 -5.00 6.05
C ALA A 89 2.14 -6.21 5.94
N MET A 90 3.19 -6.28 6.77
CA MET A 90 4.17 -7.37 6.79
C MET A 90 3.55 -8.71 7.20
N LYS A 91 2.55 -8.71 8.08
CA LYS A 91 1.80 -9.92 8.44
C LYS A 91 1.09 -10.55 7.25
N ARG A 92 0.73 -9.77 6.22
CA ARG A 92 0.07 -10.26 5.00
C ARG A 92 1.02 -10.92 4.02
N VAL A 93 2.29 -10.52 4.00
CA VAL A 93 3.32 -11.11 3.12
C VAL A 93 3.87 -12.41 3.72
N LYS A 94 4.00 -12.49 5.05
CA LYS A 94 4.52 -13.67 5.75
C LYS A 94 3.54 -14.87 5.81
N ARG A 95 2.36 -14.75 5.20
CA ARG A 95 1.23 -15.68 5.37
C ARG A 95 0.92 -16.38 4.06
#